data_AF-A0A8T4YNF4-F1
#
_entry.id   AF-A0A8T4YNF4-F1
#
_cell.length_a   1.000
_cell.length_b   1.000
_cell.length_c   1.000
_cell.angle_alpha   90.00
_cell.angle_beta   90.00
_cell.angle_gamma   90.00
#
_symmetry.space_group_name_H-M   'P 1'
#
loop_
_entity.id
_entity.type
_entity.pdbx_description
1 polymer ?
#
loop_
_entity_poly.entity_id
_entity_poly.type
_entity_poly.pdbx_seq_one_letter_code
_entity_poly.pdbx_strand_id
1 'polypeptide(L)'
;MIEKTRQLLSSTGWDFVKEFTLSRIERLDKIGNCTIIYLGSTGGQRGSKNTLKGRYREFSLRHTIMYPIWVLLYFNWKLEFGWKISVKPKQKEEELKINYRKLHNGKLPALVER
;
A
#
# COMPACT_ATOMS: atom_id res chain seq x y z
N MET A 1 2.75 -0.40 -16.62
CA MET A 1 1.64 -0.96 -15.82
C MET A 1 0.47 0.01 -15.81
N ILE A 2 0.66 1.21 -15.26
CA ILE A 2 -0.36 2.24 -15.10
C ILE A 2 -1.07 2.58 -16.42
N GLU A 3 -0.33 2.76 -17.52
CA GLU A 3 -0.94 3.12 -18.80
C GLU A 3 -1.88 2.03 -19.36
N LYS A 4 -1.51 0.76 -19.20
CA LYS A 4 -2.38 -0.36 -19.57
C LYS A 4 -3.63 -0.40 -18.67
N THR A 5 -3.49 -0.09 -17.38
CA THR A 5 -4.64 0.06 -16.48
C THR A 5 -5.55 1.23 -16.90
N ARG A 6 -4.97 2.36 -17.31
CA ARG A 6 -5.71 3.53 -17.81
C ARG A 6 -6.57 3.16 -19.01
N GLN A 7 -6.00 2.46 -19.99
CA GLN A 7 -6.71 1.99 -21.18
C GLN A 7 -7.87 1.04 -20.80
N LEU A 8 -7.61 0.08 -19.90
CA LEU A 8 -8.64 -0.83 -19.40
C LEU A 8 -9.79 -0.08 -18.72
N LEU A 9 -9.48 0.86 -17.81
CA LEU A 9 -10.50 1.64 -17.11
C LEU A 9 -11.29 2.52 -18.06
N SER A 10 -10.65 3.14 -19.05
CA SER A 10 -11.34 3.93 -20.08
C SER A 10 -12.35 3.10 -20.87
N SER A 11 -12.06 1.82 -21.15
CA SER A 11 -12.99 0.94 -21.87
C SER A 11 -14.30 0.64 -21.12
N THR A 12 -14.34 0.89 -19.81
CA THR A 12 -15.54 0.67 -18.99
C THR A 12 -16.58 1.76 -19.18
N GLY A 13 -16.19 2.96 -19.66
CA GLY A 13 -17.03 4.15 -19.73
C GLY A 13 -17.36 4.78 -18.36
N TRP A 14 -16.73 4.32 -17.27
CA TRP A 14 -17.01 4.80 -15.92
C TRP A 14 -15.94 5.78 -15.45
N ASP A 15 -16.10 7.06 -15.82
CA ASP A 15 -15.09 8.09 -15.57
C ASP A 15 -14.73 8.27 -14.08
N PHE A 16 -15.72 8.22 -13.19
CA PHE A 16 -15.45 8.32 -11.75
C PHE A 16 -14.57 7.17 -11.23
N VAL A 17 -14.84 5.93 -11.67
CA VAL A 17 -14.02 4.77 -11.29
C VAL A 17 -12.62 4.87 -11.88
N LYS A 18 -12.51 5.32 -13.13
CA LYS A 18 -11.24 5.59 -13.80
C LYS A 18 -10.41 6.58 -13.00
N GLU A 19 -10.92 7.77 -12.73
CA GLU A 19 -10.22 8.83 -11.99
C GLU A 19 -9.86 8.40 -10.57
N PHE A 20 -10.82 7.81 -9.85
CA PHE A 20 -10.58 7.35 -8.49
C PHE A 20 -9.48 6.30 -8.45
N THR A 21 -9.54 5.29 -9.31
CA THR A 21 -8.52 4.22 -9.34
C THR A 21 -7.16 4.77 -9.75
N LEU A 22 -7.10 5.62 -10.77
CA LEU A 22 -5.85 6.24 -11.24
C LEU A 22 -5.16 7.04 -10.13
N SER A 23 -5.91 7.85 -9.38
CA SER A 23 -5.36 8.64 -8.25
C SER A 23 -4.71 7.77 -7.15
N ARG A 24 -5.08 6.49 -7.04
CA ARG A 24 -4.51 5.55 -6.07
C ARG A 24 -3.32 4.78 -6.63
N ILE A 25 -3.30 4.50 -7.92
CA ILE A 25 -2.26 3.68 -8.54
C ILE A 25 -1.09 4.48 -9.11
N GLU A 26 -1.24 5.79 -9.35
CA GLU A 26 -0.13 6.68 -9.73
C GLU A 26 1.04 6.59 -8.75
N ARG A 27 0.77 6.30 -7.48
CA ARG A 27 1.80 6.13 -6.46
C ARG A 27 2.65 4.87 -6.69
N LEU A 28 2.16 3.88 -7.45
CA LEU A 28 2.92 2.68 -7.78
C LEU A 28 4.15 2.98 -8.64
N ASP A 29 4.20 4.12 -9.35
CA ASP A 29 5.42 4.55 -10.04
C ASP A 29 6.59 4.74 -9.06
N LYS A 30 6.30 5.02 -7.77
CA LYS A 30 7.31 5.16 -6.72
C LYS A 30 7.95 3.83 -6.30
N ILE A 31 7.37 2.69 -6.68
CA ILE A 31 7.95 1.36 -6.36
C ILE A 31 9.32 1.27 -7.04
N GLY A 32 9.41 1.60 -8.34
CA GLY A 32 10.68 1.55 -9.08
C GLY A 32 11.44 0.24 -8.82
N ASN A 33 12.69 0.34 -8.39
CA ASN A 33 13.53 -0.82 -8.02
C ASN A 33 13.29 -1.36 -6.59
N CYS A 34 12.47 -0.70 -5.77
CA CYS A 34 12.20 -1.08 -4.39
C CYS A 34 10.77 -1.58 -4.23
N THR A 35 10.59 -2.89 -4.04
CA THR A 35 9.28 -3.55 -3.98
C THR A 35 8.52 -3.33 -2.68
N ILE A 36 9.05 -2.53 -1.74
CA ILE A 36 8.37 -2.22 -0.48
C ILE A 36 7.22 -1.23 -0.75
N ILE A 37 6.00 -1.72 -0.57
CA ILE A 37 4.78 -0.94 -0.88
C ILE A 37 4.22 -0.18 0.33
N TYR A 38 4.40 -0.69 1.56
CA TYR A 38 3.78 -0.12 2.76
C TYR A 38 4.54 -0.47 4.04
N LEU A 39 4.55 0.46 5.00
CA LEU A 39 5.01 0.27 6.38
C LEU A 39 3.92 0.79 7.33
N GLY A 40 3.45 -0.06 8.23
CA GLY A 40 2.46 0.33 9.23
C GLY A 40 2.56 -0.51 10.50
N SER A 41 2.49 0.14 11.65
CA SER A 41 2.47 -0.52 12.94
C SER A 41 1.08 -1.05 13.29
N THR A 42 1.09 -2.15 14.03
CA THR A 42 -0.09 -2.74 14.67
C THR A 42 0.06 -2.62 16.19
N GLY A 43 -1.05 -2.42 16.90
CA GLY A 43 -1.14 -2.30 18.35
C GLY A 43 -1.70 -3.58 18.99
N GLY A 44 -1.34 -3.80 20.26
CA GLY A 44 -1.65 -5.03 21.00
C GLY A 44 -3.01 -5.07 21.72
N GLN A 45 -3.85 -4.03 21.64
CA GLN A 45 -5.15 -4.05 22.32
C GLN A 45 -6.06 -5.10 21.69
N ARG A 46 -6.38 -6.15 22.48
CA ARG A 46 -7.33 -7.21 22.12
C ARG A 46 -8.66 -6.59 21.69
N GLY A 47 -9.16 -6.99 20.52
CA GLY A 47 -10.40 -6.45 19.94
C GLY A 47 -10.26 -5.15 19.15
N SER A 48 -9.09 -4.49 19.16
CA SER A 48 -8.88 -3.28 18.36
C SER A 48 -8.66 -3.60 16.87
N LYS A 49 -9.09 -2.68 15.99
CA LYS A 49 -8.76 -2.69 14.55
C LYS A 49 -7.25 -2.64 14.29
N ASN A 50 -6.46 -2.24 15.29
CA ASN A 50 -5.02 -2.09 15.19
C ASN A 50 -4.25 -3.39 15.41
N THR A 51 -4.90 -4.51 15.72
CA THR A 51 -4.21 -5.82 15.74
C THR A 51 -3.83 -6.26 14.34
N LEU A 52 -2.86 -7.19 14.20
CA LEU A 52 -2.54 -7.79 12.90
C LEU A 52 -3.77 -8.42 12.24
N LYS A 53 -4.55 -9.21 13.00
CA LYS A 53 -5.83 -9.77 12.54
C LYS A 53 -6.83 -8.67 12.13
N GLY A 54 -6.90 -7.59 12.90
CA GLY A 54 -7.75 -6.43 12.59
C GLY A 54 -7.37 -5.75 11.27
N ARG A 55 -6.06 -5.54 11.04
CA ARG A 55 -5.54 -4.99 9.78
C ARG A 55 -5.76 -5.91 8.60
N TYR A 56 -5.53 -7.22 8.74
CA TYR A 56 -5.86 -8.18 7.69
C TYR A 56 -7.35 -8.17 7.36
N ARG A 57 -8.22 -8.08 8.37
CA ARG A 57 -9.67 -7.96 8.14
C ARG A 57 -10.02 -6.67 7.43
N GLU A 58 -9.45 -5.53 7.85
CA GLU A 58 -9.62 -4.24 7.18
C GLU A 58 -9.19 -4.30 5.72
N PHE A 59 -8.03 -4.93 5.47
CA PHE A 59 -7.47 -5.16 4.14
C PHE A 59 -8.36 -6.07 3.28
N SER A 60 -8.94 -7.13 3.85
CA SER A 60 -9.89 -8.02 3.14
C SER A 60 -11.24 -7.38 2.82
N LEU A 61 -11.53 -6.21 3.39
CA LEU A 61 -12.75 -5.45 3.14
C LEU A 61 -12.46 -4.33 2.13
N ARG A 62 -13.11 -3.17 2.26
CA ARG A 62 -13.02 -2.04 1.31
C ARG A 62 -11.89 -1.07 1.67
N HIS A 63 -10.69 -1.55 1.96
CA HIS A 63 -9.56 -0.63 2.19
C HIS A 63 -9.08 -0.05 0.86
N THR A 64 -8.85 1.26 0.80
CA THR A 64 -8.48 1.97 -0.44
C THR A 64 -7.11 1.55 -1.00
N ILE A 65 -6.29 0.90 -0.20
CA ILE A 65 -5.03 0.27 -0.65
C ILE A 65 -5.26 -0.91 -1.60
N MET A 66 -6.46 -1.50 -1.61
CA MET A 66 -6.74 -2.68 -2.43
C MET A 66 -6.73 -2.36 -3.93
N TYR A 67 -7.09 -1.13 -4.34
CA TYR A 67 -7.02 -0.73 -5.75
C TYR A 67 -5.60 -0.86 -6.33
N PRO A 68 -4.55 -0.27 -5.72
CA PRO A 68 -3.18 -0.50 -6.19
C PRO A 68 -2.75 -1.96 -6.14
N ILE A 69 -3.16 -2.71 -5.11
CA ILE A 69 -2.86 -4.14 -4.98
C ILE A 69 -3.51 -4.97 -6.08
N TRP A 70 -4.77 -4.74 -6.43
CA TRP A 70 -5.44 -5.44 -7.51
C TRP A 70 -4.75 -5.19 -8.85
N VAL A 71 -4.28 -3.96 -9.07
CA VAL A 71 -3.47 -3.65 -10.26
C VAL A 71 -2.16 -4.44 -10.24
N LEU A 72 -1.41 -4.45 -9.14
CA LEU A 72 -0.19 -5.27 -9.04
C LEU A 72 -0.45 -6.75 -9.36
N LEU A 73 -1.50 -7.33 -8.75
CA LEU A 73 -1.88 -8.73 -8.97
C LEU A 73 -2.31 -9.00 -10.42
N TYR A 74 -3.05 -8.10 -11.05
CA TYR A 74 -3.44 -8.20 -12.47
C TYR A 74 -2.22 -8.25 -13.40
N PHE A 75 -1.12 -7.58 -13.03
CA PHE A 75 0.15 -7.64 -13.75
C PHE A 75 1.11 -8.72 -13.22
N ASN A 76 0.57 -9.80 -12.64
CA ASN A 76 1.30 -10.99 -12.19
C ASN A 76 2.32 -10.76 -11.06
N TRP A 77 2.18 -9.67 -10.29
CA TRP A 77 2.98 -9.53 -9.08
C TRP A 77 2.54 -10.54 -8.03
N LYS A 78 3.50 -11.05 -7.27
CA LYS A 78 3.24 -11.89 -6.09
C LYS A 78 3.32 -11.02 -4.85
N LEU A 79 2.29 -11.07 -4.00
CA LEU A 79 2.28 -10.38 -2.73
C LEU A 79 2.84 -11.29 -1.64
N GLU A 80 3.86 -10.80 -0.96
CA GLU A 80 4.42 -11.41 0.24
C GLU A 80 4.13 -10.49 1.43
N PHE A 81 3.75 -11.10 2.56
CA PHE A 81 3.48 -10.38 3.79
C PHE A 81 4.61 -10.63 4.79
N GLY A 82 5.23 -9.55 5.28
CA GLY A 82 6.23 -9.60 6.34
C GLY A 82 5.79 -8.82 7.57
N TRP A 83 6.24 -9.25 8.75
CA TRP A 83 6.04 -8.52 10.00
C TRP A 83 7.30 -8.55 10.87
N LYS A 84 7.42 -7.54 11.74
CA LYS A 84 8.49 -7.45 12.73
C LYS A 84 7.88 -7.16 14.10
N ILE A 85 8.27 -7.94 15.10
CA ILE A 85 7.81 -7.77 16.47
C ILE A 85 8.63 -6.67 17.15
N SER A 86 7.97 -5.79 17.89
CA SER A 86 8.61 -4.71 18.65
C SER A 86 7.80 -4.37 19.90
N VAL A 87 8.49 -4.01 20.98
CA VAL A 87 7.88 -3.50 22.22
C VAL A 87 7.22 -2.13 21.99
N LYS A 88 7.78 -1.32 21.08
CA LYS A 88 7.27 0.02 20.71
C LYS A 88 7.01 0.09 19.20
N PRO A 89 5.90 -0.49 18.69
CA PRO A 89 5.66 -0.62 17.25
C PRO A 89 5.62 0.71 16.49
N LYS A 90 5.00 1.74 17.08
CA LYS A 90 4.91 3.08 16.45
C LYS A 90 6.29 3.74 16.28
N GLN A 91 7.14 3.66 17.31
CA GLN A 91 8.50 4.21 17.22
C GLN A 91 9.33 3.45 16.18
N LYS A 92 9.19 2.12 16.15
CA LYS A 92 9.86 1.28 15.15
C LYS A 92 9.41 1.59 13.72
N GLU A 93 8.12 1.83 13.51
CA GLU A 93 7.58 2.24 12.21
C GLU A 93 8.21 3.57 11.75
N GLU A 94 8.27 4.57 12.63
CA GLU A 94 8.88 5.87 12.29
C GLU A 94 10.38 5.76 12.02
N GLU A 95 11.13 4.96 12.79
CA GLU A 95 12.53 4.64 12.49
C GLU A 95 12.68 4.02 11.10
N LEU A 96 11.82 3.06 10.74
CA LEU A 96 11.85 2.41 9.43
C LEU A 96 11.51 3.39 8.30
N LYS A 97 10.53 4.27 8.50
CA LYS A 97 10.20 5.33 7.54
C LYS A 97 11.36 6.32 7.36
N ILE A 98 12.02 6.71 8.46
CA ILE A 98 13.21 7.57 8.40
C ILE A 98 14.32 6.91 7.60
N ASN A 99 14.63 5.63 7.89
CA ASN A 99 15.65 4.89 7.15
C ASN A 99 15.30 4.71 5.67
N TYR A 100 14.04 4.40 5.37
CA TYR A 100 13.54 4.32 4.00
C TYR A 100 13.73 5.66 3.27
N ARG A 101 13.31 6.77 3.88
CA ARG A 101 13.50 8.12 3.30
C ARG A 101 14.96 8.44 3.02
N LYS A 102 15.88 8.07 3.92
CA LYS A 102 17.32 8.27 3.72
C LYS A 102 17.82 7.52 2.48
N LEU A 103 17.34 6.31 2.23
CA LEU A 103 17.72 5.48 1.08
C LEU A 103 17.00 5.87 -0.23
N HIS A 104 15.86 6.54 -0.13
CA HIS A 104 14.97 6.83 -1.25
C HIS A 104 14.74 8.32 -1.49
N ASN A 105 15.76 9.15 -1.26
CA ASN A 105 15.75 10.60 -1.54
C ASN A 105 14.55 11.33 -0.91
N GLY A 106 14.28 11.04 0.37
CA GLY A 106 13.20 11.66 1.14
C GLY A 106 11.81 11.06 0.87
N LYS A 107 11.66 10.12 -0.07
CA LYS A 107 10.36 9.54 -0.43
C LYS A 107 9.92 8.47 0.57
N LEU A 108 8.61 8.32 0.74
CA LEU A 108 8.00 7.21 1.47
C LEU A 108 7.65 6.05 0.52
N PRO A 109 7.39 4.84 1.05
CA PRO A 109 6.85 3.73 0.25
C PRO A 109 5.53 4.13 -0.42
N ALA A 110 5.26 3.54 -1.58
CA ALA A 110 4.19 3.93 -2.50
C ALA A 110 2.80 4.10 -1.86
N LEU A 111 2.47 3.36 -0.81
CA LEU A 111 1.13 3.32 -0.21
C LEU A 111 1.07 3.89 1.21
N VAL A 112 2.15 4.52 1.69
CA VAL A 112 2.20 5.15 3.03
C VAL A 112 1.72 6.61 2.98
N GLU A 113 2.05 7.32 1.91
CA GLU A 113 1.63 8.70 1.70
C GLU A 113 0.15 8.75 1.33
N ARG A 114 -0.63 9.62 2.00
CA ARG A 114 -2.09 9.72 1.84
C ARG A 114 -2.50 10.53 0.63
#